data_AF-A0A950MGP3-F1
#
_entry.id   AF-A0A950MGP3-F1
#
_cell.length_a   1.000
_cell.length_b   1.000
_cell.length_c   1.000
_cell.angle_alpha   90.00
_cell.angle_beta   90.00
_cell.angle_gamma   90.00
#
_symmetry.space_group_name_H-M   'P 1'
#
loop_
_entity.id
_entity.type
_entity.pdbx_description
1 polymer ?
#
loop_
_entity_poly.entity_id
_entity_poly.type
_entity_poly.pdbx_seq_one_letter_code
_entity_poly.pdbx_strand_id
1 'polypeptide(L)'
;MACVSVLGFYAVLKETEFYQEQRRRRAAERWALPRKRRRRRTPEDNCRHCSGTGACAECAPAVCRVCKGTGLQPQDDTIVTRLSAIWDGAA
;
A
#
# COMPACT_ATOMS: atom_id res chain seq x y z
N MET A 1 -2.20 -44.03 -29.93
CA MET A 1 -0.83 -43.49 -29.76
C MET A 1 -0.81 -42.08 -30.34
N ALA A 2 -0.75 -41.05 -29.50
CA ALA A 2 -0.68 -39.67 -29.98
C ALA A 2 0.78 -39.36 -30.35
N CYS A 3 1.09 -39.33 -31.65
CA CYS A 3 2.40 -38.94 -32.15
C CYS A 3 2.51 -37.41 -32.11
N VAL A 4 2.94 -36.87 -30.98
CA VAL A 4 3.31 -35.44 -30.90
C VAL A 4 4.55 -35.28 -31.78
N SER A 5 4.45 -34.46 -32.83
CA SER A 5 5.57 -34.20 -33.72
C SER A 5 6.71 -33.56 -32.92
N VAL A 6 7.95 -33.99 -33.18
CA VAL A 6 9.17 -33.50 -32.51
C VAL A 6 9.25 -31.97 -32.57
N LEU A 7 8.79 -31.37 -33.67
CA LEU A 7 8.70 -29.91 -33.84
C LEU A 7 7.71 -29.24 -32.89
N GLY A 8 6.56 -29.87 -32.62
CA GLY A 8 5.60 -29.38 -31.62
C GLY A 8 6.18 -29.42 -30.20
N PHE A 9 6.99 -30.43 -29.88
CA PHE A 9 7.66 -30.53 -28.58
C PHE A 9 8.72 -29.43 -28.39
N TYR A 10 9.50 -29.11 -29.43
CA TYR A 10 10.46 -28.00 -29.39
C TYR A 10 9.79 -26.63 -29.27
N ALA A 11 8.62 -26.42 -29.90
CA ALA A 11 7.86 -25.18 -29.76
C ALA A 11 7.40 -24.96 -28.31
N VAL A 12 6.89 -26.00 -27.66
CA VAL A 12 6.49 -25.95 -26.25
C VAL A 12 7.68 -25.66 -25.32
N LEU A 13 8.83 -26.30 -25.56
CA LEU A 13 10.04 -26.02 -24.78
C LEU A 13 10.48 -24.56 -24.91
N LYS A 14 10.53 -24.03 -26.14
CA LYS A 14 10.86 -22.61 -26.40
C LYS A 14 9.91 -21.64 -25.71
N GLU A 15 8.61 -21.90 -25.73
CA GLU A 15 7.64 -21.08 -25.01
C GLU A 15 7.90 -21.11 -23.51
N THR A 16 8.17 -22.29 -22.94
CA THR A 16 8.44 -22.39 -21.50
C THR A 16 9.71 -21.65 -21.07
N GLU A 17 10.78 -21.69 -21.88
CA GLU A 17 12.01 -20.94 -21.63
C GLU A 17 11.75 -19.43 -21.67
N PHE A 18 10.99 -18.95 -22.67
CA PHE A 18 10.61 -17.55 -22.78
C PHE A 18 9.76 -17.08 -21.59
N TYR A 19 8.79 -17.90 -21.15
CA TYR A 19 8.00 -17.62 -19.94
C TYR A 19 8.85 -17.59 -18.67
N GLN A 20 9.83 -18.49 -18.54
CA GLN A 20 10.74 -18.48 -17.40
C GLN A 20 11.63 -17.23 -17.40
N GLU A 21 12.12 -16.81 -18.55
CA GLU A 21 12.95 -15.61 -18.67
C GLU A 21 12.15 -14.35 -18.34
N GLN A 22 10.91 -14.23 -18.82
CA GLN A 22 10.00 -13.14 -18.41
C GLN A 22 9.72 -13.15 -16.91
N ARG A 23 9.50 -14.34 -16.30
CA ARG A 23 9.31 -14.45 -14.85
C ARG A 23 10.56 -13.97 -14.08
N ARG A 24 11.76 -14.33 -14.54
CA ARG A 24 13.02 -13.88 -13.94
C ARG A 24 13.20 -12.36 -14.07
N ARG A 25 12.89 -11.77 -15.23
CA ARG A 25 12.93 -10.32 -15.44
C ARG A 25 11.96 -9.58 -14.51
N ARG A 26 10.69 -10.01 -14.44
CA ARG A 26 9.69 -9.43 -13.51
C ARG A 26 10.06 -9.61 -12.04
N ALA A 27 10.71 -10.73 -11.69
CA ALA A 27 11.21 -10.93 -10.34
C ALA A 27 12.36 -9.95 -10.05
N ALA A 28 13.34 -9.83 -10.94
CA ALA A 28 14.44 -8.88 -10.82
C ALA A 28 13.97 -7.43 -10.71
N GLU A 29 12.97 -7.01 -11.49
CA GLU A 29 12.32 -5.70 -11.38
C GLU A 29 11.70 -5.47 -9.99
N ARG A 30 11.02 -6.46 -9.41
CA ARG A 30 10.49 -6.35 -8.04
C ARG A 30 11.57 -6.19 -6.98
N TRP A 31 12.73 -6.83 -7.16
CA TRP A 31 13.88 -6.68 -6.26
C TRP A 31 14.63 -5.36 -6.48
N ALA A 32 14.54 -4.78 -7.68
CA ALA A 32 15.14 -3.50 -8.03
C ALA A 32 14.29 -2.29 -7.59
N LEU A 33 12.97 -2.45 -7.41
CA LEU A 33 12.14 -1.40 -6.85
C LEU A 33 12.60 -1.12 -5.40
N PRO A 34 12.92 0.14 -5.05
CA PRO A 34 13.23 0.48 -3.67
C PRO A 34 12.04 0.05 -2.82
N ARG A 35 12.26 -0.91 -1.89
CA ARG A 35 11.26 -1.33 -0.91
C ARG A 35 10.64 -0.06 -0.36
N LYS A 36 9.34 0.18 -0.60
CA LYS A 36 8.60 1.30 -0.01
C LYS A 36 8.93 1.31 1.48
N ARG A 37 9.82 2.21 1.89
CA ARG A 37 10.22 2.31 3.30
C ARG A 37 8.94 2.65 4.03
N ARG A 38 8.56 1.81 4.99
CA ARG A 38 7.45 2.12 5.89
C ARG A 38 7.78 3.51 6.46
N ARG A 39 6.93 4.51 6.22
CA ARG A 39 7.16 5.87 6.73
C ARG A 39 7.44 5.74 8.22
N ARG A 40 8.58 6.27 8.69
CA ARG A 40 8.85 6.38 10.13
C ARG A 40 7.74 7.27 10.68
N ARG A 41 7.02 6.79 11.70
CA ARG A 41 6.07 7.63 12.43
C ARG A 41 6.85 8.82 12.99
N THR A 42 6.47 10.03 12.62
CA THR A 42 7.00 11.22 13.27
C THR A 42 6.08 11.58 14.45
N PRO A 43 6.57 12.33 15.45
CA PRO A 43 5.72 12.85 16.51
C PRO A 43 4.52 13.66 16.00
N GLU A 44 4.62 14.24 14.80
CA GLU A 44 3.53 14.99 14.14
C GLU A 44 2.37 14.09 13.71
N ASP A 45 2.63 12.79 13.50
CA ASP A 45 1.60 11.80 13.17
C ASP A 45 0.79 11.38 14.41
N ASN A 46 1.22 11.76 15.61
CA ASN A 46 0.52 11.39 16.83
C ASN A 46 -0.78 12.18 16.95
N CYS A 47 -1.82 11.51 17.43
CA CYS A 47 -3.08 12.14 17.75
C CYS A 47 -2.85 13.24 18.79
N ARG A 48 -3.17 14.49 18.46
CA ARG A 48 -3.00 15.64 19.37
C ARG A 48 -3.82 15.54 20.65
N HIS A 49 -4.91 14.77 20.63
CA HIS A 49 -5.80 14.64 21.77
C HIS A 49 -5.27 13.69 22.85
N CYS A 50 -4.65 12.58 22.45
CA CYS A 50 -4.08 11.59 23.38
C CYS A 50 -2.55 11.50 23.31
N SER A 51 -1.89 12.44 22.62
CA SER A 51 -0.44 12.50 22.44
C SER A 51 0.19 11.18 21.98
N GLY A 52 -0.52 10.41 21.16
CA GLY A 52 -0.02 9.13 20.64
C GLY A 52 -0.38 7.88 21.43
N THR A 53 -0.95 8.00 22.64
CA THR A 53 -1.18 6.84 23.52
C THR A 53 -2.36 5.96 23.07
N GLY A 54 -3.30 6.51 22.30
CA GLY A 54 -4.54 5.83 21.94
C GLY A 54 -5.59 5.76 23.06
N ALA A 55 -5.24 6.17 24.28
CA ALA A 55 -6.12 6.12 25.45
C ALA A 55 -6.01 7.42 26.28
N CYS A 56 -7.13 7.86 26.86
CA CYS A 56 -7.18 9.04 27.73
C CYS A 56 -8.10 8.76 28.91
N ALA A 57 -7.65 9.12 30.12
CA ALA A 57 -8.46 8.99 31.34
C ALA A 57 -9.72 9.87 31.30
N GLU A 58 -9.65 11.00 30.57
CA GLU A 58 -10.75 11.96 30.40
C GLU A 58 -11.72 11.57 29.28
N CYS A 59 -11.43 10.51 28.51
CA CYS A 59 -12.26 10.06 27.40
C CYS A 59 -13.19 8.92 27.84
N ALA A 60 -14.46 8.99 27.44
CA ALA A 60 -15.42 7.89 27.58
C ALA A 60 -15.82 7.35 26.20
N PRO A 61 -15.65 6.03 25.92
CA PRO A 61 -14.87 5.04 26.69
C PRO A 61 -13.38 5.43 26.76
N ALA A 62 -12.57 4.77 27.61
CA ALA A 62 -11.14 5.08 27.84
C ALA A 62 -10.23 5.04 26.57
N VAL A 63 -10.81 4.65 25.44
CA VAL A 63 -10.23 4.76 24.10
C VAL A 63 -10.39 6.19 23.60
N CYS A 64 -9.31 6.78 23.08
CA CYS A 64 -9.37 8.14 22.55
C CYS A 64 -10.41 8.26 21.42
N ARG A 65 -11.43 9.10 21.64
CA ARG A 65 -12.55 9.32 20.69
C ARG A 65 -12.11 9.86 19.34
N VAL A 66 -11.00 10.61 19.30
CA VAL A 66 -10.50 11.28 18.09
C VAL A 66 -9.77 10.29 17.18
N CYS A 67 -8.82 9.52 17.74
CA CYS A 67 -8.06 8.54 16.95
C CYS A 67 -8.64 7.13 17.00
N LYS A 68 -9.75 6.92 17.72
CA LYS A 68 -10.42 5.63 17.94
C LYS A 68 -9.45 4.54 18.41
N GLY A 69 -8.49 4.90 19.27
CA GLY A 69 -7.50 3.97 19.82
C GLY A 69 -6.23 3.79 19.00
N THR A 70 -6.13 4.36 17.80
CA THR A 70 -4.94 4.17 16.94
C THR A 70 -3.71 4.94 17.42
N GLY A 71 -3.90 5.96 18.26
CA GLY A 71 -2.85 6.90 18.66
C GLY A 71 -2.41 7.84 17.52
N LEU A 72 -2.95 7.71 16.31
CA LEU A 72 -2.54 8.51 15.16
C LEU A 72 -3.53 9.64 14.90
N GLN A 73 -3.02 10.76 14.38
CA GLN A 73 -3.85 11.85 13.92
C GLN A 73 -4.71 11.32 12.76
N PRO A 74 -6.05 11.41 12.83
CA PRO A 74 -6.89 11.02 11.70
C PRO A 74 -6.52 11.89 10.51
N GLN A 75 -6.03 11.26 9.45
CA GLN A 75 -5.85 11.91 8.17
C GLN A 75 -7.23 11.94 7.52
N ASP A 76 -7.73 13.14 7.30
CA ASP A 76 -8.99 13.29 6.60
C ASP A 76 -8.68 13.14 5.11
N ASP A 77 -8.90 11.94 4.58
CA ASP A 77 -8.61 11.62 3.17
C ASP A 77 -9.40 12.56 2.22
N THR A 78 -10.46 13.19 2.73
CA THR A 78 -11.29 14.15 1.99
C THR A 78 -10.83 15.60 2.13
N ILE A 79 -9.90 15.93 3.03
CA ILE A 79 -9.47 17.31 3.28
C ILE A 79 -8.89 17.95 2.03
N VAL A 80 -8.04 17.23 1.29
CA VAL A 80 -7.41 17.76 0.08
C VAL A 80 -8.47 18.05 -0.97
N THR A 81 -9.40 17.11 -1.18
CA THR A 81 -10.49 17.25 -2.15
C THR A 81 -11.47 18.37 -1.76
N ARG A 82 -11.77 18.53 -0.47
CA ARG A 82 -12.64 19.60 0.03
C ARG A 82 -11.95 20.97 -0.07
N LEU A 83 -10.67 21.05 0.30
CA LEU A 83 -9.89 22.28 0.16
C LEU A 83 -9.72 22.68 -1.30
N SER A 84 -9.45 21.73 -2.20
CA SER A 84 -9.40 22.02 -3.64
C SER A 84 -10.75 22.49 -4.16
N ALA A 85 -11.87 21.86 -3.78
CA ALA A 85 -13.20 22.31 -4.19
C ALA A 85 -13.52 23.75 -3.74
N ILE A 86 -13.13 24.12 -2.51
CA ILE A 86 -13.28 25.48 -1.99
C ILE A 86 -12.40 26.47 -2.79
N TRP A 87 -11.16 26.09 -3.09
CA TRP A 87 -10.23 26.91 -3.87
C TRP A 87 -10.66 27.08 -5.34
N ASP A 88 -11.28 26.06 -5.91
CA ASP A 88 -11.81 26.05 -7.28
C ASP A 88 -13.18 26.77 -7.38
N GLY A 89 -13.69 27.33 -6.27
CA GLY A 89 -14.91 28.12 -6.24
C GLY A 89 -16.20 27.30 -6.32
N ALA A 90 -16.15 26.00 -6.06
CA ALA A 90 -17.34 25.16 -5.95
C ALA A 90 -17.97 25.34 -4.55
N ALA A 91 -18.97 26.21 -4.46
CA ALA A 91 -19.87 26.35 -3.31
C ALA A 91 -21.14 25.52 -3.50
#